data_AF-A0AA35RLI5-F1
#
_entry.id   AF-A0AA35RLI5-F1
#
_cell.length_a   1.000
_cell.length_b   1.000
_cell.length_c   1.000
_cell.angle_alpha   90.00
_cell.angle_beta   90.00
_cell.angle_gamma   90.00
#
_symmetry.space_group_name_H-M   'P 1'
#
loop_
_entity.id
_entity.type
_entity.pdbx_description
1 polymer ?
#
loop_
_entity_poly.entity_id
_entity_poly.type
_entity_poly.pdbx_seq_one_letter_code
_entity_poly.pdbx_strand_id
1 'polypeptide(L)'
;LLSSSCTEYHINGWLATGSKHFGLSSERGYILEPRPAANITARQFCIVTSHLAPRTSPVRTRTLTLALTHCCGWSSGPLMLDSVLQYNVVKLLQRRQIFQYSSACAIRRRITATLPVQKIQLVDIGNQRLLLDGHVLLGFSRCGRLLLSYCNELDVTATQSTYTIYCWLFQGRSPLKYVCQEPLFRGETVPADLHLLVCQTPPPTHTIVVGCSRPSRRTSAEDFCRPCYISILPSFPPSTLSTPYSLHLKFDLMPPFPSFIPSLSLRVENCVVINSGDSVVALHYLLPSEPSDSRRLCATRLRLQLASSSGMKTYPAHAIPVDVYCEGRKVLDVQHICVQVSLDMELWINDELQTKLLEQGVTYHSLTDYDVQLAEVCPESGCAILILVALLEAAPHSTHCSGSYSVEMVASWSLYKGTIEWFQMSRLKPAVPSSLTTGARKWSPAAPIAISYHQRYSCLRSSDTSVRAFSNHTVFSGKSLRCLRHTFLPVSLTLLPLTHSSSVLAQN
;
A
#
# COMPACT_ATOMS: atom_id res chain seq x y z
N LEU A 1 18.20 38.63 22.39
CA LEU A 1 17.11 39.24 23.19
C LEU A 1 15.82 38.54 22.80
N LEU A 2 15.20 37.59 23.50
CA LEU A 2 15.36 36.80 24.73
C LEU A 2 14.52 35.53 24.42
N SER A 3 15.07 34.31 24.30
CA SER A 3 15.21 33.28 25.35
C SER A 3 14.09 33.20 26.40
N SER A 4 13.39 32.06 26.46
CA SER A 4 12.92 31.30 27.65
C SER A 4 11.69 30.46 27.25
N SER A 5 11.45 29.23 27.69
CA SER A 5 12.17 28.26 28.53
C SER A 5 11.31 26.98 28.60
N CYS A 6 11.97 25.90 29.02
CA CYS A 6 11.49 24.56 29.29
C CYS A 6 10.19 24.42 30.12
N THR A 7 9.54 23.27 29.96
CA THR A 7 9.07 22.44 31.10
C THR A 7 9.22 20.95 30.78
N GLU A 8 10.02 20.27 31.59
CA GLU A 8 10.09 18.82 31.78
C GLU A 8 8.84 18.31 32.52
N TYR A 9 8.44 17.06 32.32
CA TYR A 9 7.84 16.25 33.39
C TYR A 9 8.21 14.77 33.25
N HIS A 10 9.07 14.37 34.18
CA HIS A 10 9.23 13.11 34.90
C HIS A 10 8.67 11.77 34.38
N ILE A 11 9.62 10.86 34.21
CA ILE A 11 9.55 9.40 34.34
C ILE A 11 9.33 9.05 35.83
N ASN A 12 8.44 8.10 36.11
CA ASN A 12 8.51 7.25 37.30
C ASN A 12 8.18 5.82 36.90
N GLY A 13 9.20 4.96 36.98
CA GLY A 13 9.03 3.51 36.91
C GLY A 13 8.77 2.94 38.31
N TRP A 14 8.00 1.86 38.37
CA TRP A 14 8.00 0.92 39.49
C TRP A 14 8.06 -0.51 38.93
N LEU A 15 8.94 -1.30 39.53
CA LEU A 15 9.33 -2.65 39.17
C LEU A 15 8.78 -3.62 40.22
N ALA A 16 8.30 -4.77 39.73
CA ALA A 16 8.41 -6.12 40.29
C ALA A 16 7.44 -6.67 41.37
N THR A 17 7.31 -8.00 41.25
CA THR A 17 6.75 -9.05 42.14
C THR A 17 5.24 -9.29 41.99
N GLY A 18 4.70 -10.50 41.90
CA GLY A 18 5.20 -11.86 41.96
C GLY A 18 4.03 -12.86 41.87
N SER A 19 4.35 -14.09 41.47
CA SER A 19 3.54 -15.31 41.29
C SER A 19 2.35 -15.57 42.25
N LYS A 20 1.27 -16.21 41.76
CA LYS A 20 0.78 -17.53 42.24
C LYS A 20 -0.43 -18.09 41.48
N HIS A 21 -0.37 -19.40 41.24
CA HIS A 21 -1.41 -20.34 40.78
C HIS A 21 -2.70 -20.32 41.61
N PHE A 22 -3.84 -20.68 40.99
CA PHE A 22 -4.76 -21.73 41.47
C PHE A 22 -5.67 -22.19 40.31
N GLY A 23 -5.80 -23.51 40.16
CA GLY A 23 -6.72 -24.15 39.21
C GLY A 23 -8.01 -24.66 39.88
N LEU A 24 -8.68 -25.55 39.14
CA LEU A 24 -9.96 -26.26 39.41
C LEU A 24 -11.19 -25.55 38.87
N SER A 25 -12.21 -26.18 38.30
CA SER A 25 -12.47 -27.53 37.74
C SER A 25 -13.94 -27.52 37.31
N SER A 26 -14.33 -28.37 36.34
CA SER A 26 -15.64 -29.08 36.22
C SER A 26 -16.94 -28.23 36.15
N GLU A 27 -18.00 -28.52 35.37
CA GLU A 27 -18.48 -29.74 34.70
C GLU A 27 -19.76 -29.37 33.90
N ARG A 28 -20.08 -30.17 32.87
CA ARG A 28 -21.42 -30.56 32.32
C ARG A 28 -22.41 -29.43 31.94
N GLY A 29 -22.94 -29.31 30.72
CA GLY A 29 -23.24 -30.28 29.67
C GLY A 29 -24.75 -30.54 29.64
N TYR A 30 -25.49 -30.02 28.64
CA TYR A 30 -26.72 -30.62 28.10
C TYR A 30 -27.00 -30.13 26.67
N ILE A 31 -27.35 -31.10 25.84
CA ILE A 31 -27.75 -31.07 24.43
C ILE A 31 -29.21 -30.59 24.34
N LEU A 32 -29.59 -29.88 23.27
CA LEU A 32 -30.85 -30.05 22.50
C LEU A 32 -30.92 -29.05 21.33
N GLU A 33 -30.80 -29.56 20.11
CA GLU A 33 -31.34 -28.96 18.87
C GLU A 33 -32.86 -29.24 18.81
N PRO A 34 -33.72 -28.38 18.21
CA PRO A 34 -33.73 -28.19 16.75
C PRO A 34 -34.08 -26.77 16.22
N ARG A 35 -33.70 -26.55 14.96
CA ARG A 35 -34.18 -25.51 14.01
C ARG A 35 -35.67 -25.71 13.66
N PRO A 36 -36.40 -24.80 12.95
CA PRO A 36 -35.92 -23.67 12.13
C PRO A 36 -36.75 -22.34 12.22
N ALA A 37 -36.27 -21.38 11.43
CA ALA A 37 -37.00 -20.29 10.75
C ALA A 37 -36.75 -18.86 11.25
N ALA A 38 -36.66 -18.00 10.23
CA ALA A 38 -36.19 -16.63 10.21
C ALA A 38 -37.03 -15.66 11.06
N ASN A 39 -36.39 -14.66 11.67
CA ASN A 39 -36.56 -13.28 11.24
C ASN A 39 -35.64 -12.31 11.98
N ILE A 40 -35.23 -11.32 11.21
CA ILE A 40 -34.44 -10.15 11.56
C ILE A 40 -35.15 -9.34 12.65
N THR A 41 -34.49 -9.09 13.79
CA THR A 41 -34.66 -7.83 14.54
C THR A 41 -33.42 -7.55 15.40
N ALA A 42 -32.85 -6.36 15.19
CA ALA A 42 -31.81 -5.81 16.04
C ALA A 42 -32.42 -5.26 17.32
N ARG A 43 -31.91 -5.65 18.50
CA ARG A 43 -31.97 -4.85 19.72
C ARG A 43 -30.86 -5.23 20.71
N GLN A 44 -30.07 -4.20 21.03
CA GLN A 44 -29.58 -3.79 22.35
C GLN A 44 -29.14 -4.87 23.35
N PHE A 45 -27.85 -4.85 23.69
CA PHE A 45 -27.36 -5.28 25.00
C PHE A 45 -27.20 -4.07 25.92
N CYS A 46 -27.94 -4.09 27.04
CA CYS A 46 -27.63 -3.35 28.25
C CYS A 46 -26.55 -4.12 29.05
N ILE A 47 -25.59 -3.40 29.62
CA ILE A 47 -24.81 -3.87 30.76
C ILE A 47 -25.52 -3.42 32.03
N VAL A 48 -25.80 -4.37 32.91
CA VAL A 48 -26.35 -4.21 34.25
C VAL A 48 -25.20 -3.97 35.22
N THR A 49 -25.35 -3.00 36.13
CA THR A 49 -24.68 -3.02 37.44
C THR A 49 -25.70 -2.82 38.56
N SER A 50 -25.69 -3.77 39.48
CA SER A 50 -26.45 -3.98 40.72
C SER A 50 -26.30 -2.86 41.76
N HIS A 51 -27.39 -2.29 42.27
CA HIS A 51 -28.05 -2.52 43.59
C HIS A 51 -27.25 -2.17 44.88
N LEU A 52 -27.73 -1.15 45.61
CA LEU A 52 -27.97 -1.15 47.06
C LEU A 52 -28.91 0.02 47.46
N ALA A 53 -29.95 -0.28 48.24
CA ALA A 53 -30.93 0.62 48.89
C ALA A 53 -31.07 0.14 50.38
N PRO A 54 -31.93 0.66 51.31
CA PRO A 54 -32.92 1.76 51.25
C PRO A 54 -33.05 2.61 52.57
N ARG A 55 -34.15 3.42 52.65
CA ARG A 55 -34.87 4.07 53.81
C ARG A 55 -34.67 5.60 53.94
N THR A 56 -35.66 6.49 54.13
CA THR A 56 -37.15 6.49 54.19
C THR A 56 -37.63 7.97 54.18
N SER A 57 -38.53 8.37 53.24
CA SER A 57 -39.63 9.39 53.25
C SER A 57 -39.53 10.78 53.95
N PRO A 58 -40.38 11.79 53.64
CA PRO A 58 -40.95 12.20 52.33
C PRO A 58 -41.04 13.75 52.11
N VAL A 59 -41.53 14.17 50.92
CA VAL A 59 -42.18 15.47 50.59
C VAL A 59 -41.32 16.76 50.56
N ARG A 60 -41.01 17.27 49.35
CA ARG A 60 -41.56 18.52 48.74
C ARG A 60 -40.85 18.88 47.44
N THR A 61 -41.64 19.06 46.39
CA THR A 61 -41.28 19.67 45.11
C THR A 61 -40.77 21.11 45.28
N ARG A 62 -39.52 21.37 44.91
CA ARG A 62 -39.02 22.70 44.49
C ARG A 62 -37.87 22.51 43.48
N THR A 63 -38.19 22.74 42.21
CA THR A 63 -37.22 22.87 41.13
C THR A 63 -36.57 24.24 41.23
N LEU A 64 -35.24 24.26 41.35
CA LEU A 64 -34.44 25.49 41.39
C LEU A 64 -34.27 26.04 39.97
N THR A 65 -34.82 27.23 39.79
CA THR A 65 -34.59 28.14 38.67
C THR A 65 -33.15 28.68 38.75
N LEU A 66 -32.33 28.43 37.73
CA LEU A 66 -31.09 29.19 37.50
C LEU A 66 -31.15 29.78 36.09
N ALA A 67 -30.96 31.09 36.05
CA ALA A 67 -31.29 31.97 34.96
C ALA A 67 -30.39 31.79 33.72
N LEU A 68 -31.06 31.90 32.57
CA LEU A 68 -30.50 32.11 31.25
C LEU A 68 -29.69 33.41 31.20
N THR A 69 -28.47 33.33 30.69
CA THR A 69 -27.93 34.38 29.81
C THR A 69 -27.53 33.75 28.49
N HIS A 70 -28.17 34.25 27.44
CA HIS A 70 -27.99 33.90 26.04
C HIS A 70 -26.56 34.12 25.57
N CYS A 71 -25.98 33.13 24.87
CA CYS A 71 -25.25 33.32 23.62
C CYS A 71 -25.34 32.00 22.83
N CYS A 72 -25.91 32.10 21.63
CA CYS A 72 -26.19 31.06 20.64
C CYS A 72 -25.08 29.99 20.57
N GLY A 73 -25.32 28.70 20.84
CA GLY A 73 -26.18 27.81 20.06
C GLY A 73 -25.52 27.51 18.72
N TRP A 74 -24.90 26.33 18.57
CA TRP A 74 -24.85 25.50 17.35
C TRP A 74 -24.34 24.10 17.73
N SER A 75 -25.25 23.14 17.67
CA SER A 75 -24.98 21.70 17.78
C SER A 75 -24.46 21.18 16.45
N SER A 76 -23.27 20.59 16.46
CA SER A 76 -22.67 19.88 15.32
C SER A 76 -23.27 18.47 15.20
N GLY A 77 -24.38 18.35 14.47
CA GLY A 77 -24.85 17.06 13.96
C GLY A 77 -24.16 16.70 12.62
N PRO A 78 -23.98 15.41 12.29
CA PRO A 78 -23.39 15.00 11.02
C PRO A 78 -24.39 15.29 9.89
N LEU A 79 -24.04 16.22 9.00
CA LEU A 79 -24.80 16.47 7.78
C LEU A 79 -24.63 15.28 6.83
N MET A 80 -25.64 14.41 6.80
CA MET A 80 -26.00 13.61 5.63
C MET A 80 -26.26 14.58 4.47
N LEU A 81 -25.43 14.54 3.43
CA LEU A 81 -25.59 15.36 2.23
C LEU A 81 -25.30 14.50 0.99
N ASP A 82 -26.13 13.48 0.82
CA ASP A 82 -26.37 12.84 -0.47
C ASP A 82 -27.29 13.73 -1.30
N SER A 83 -26.68 14.66 -2.03
CA SER A 83 -27.17 15.24 -3.28
C SER A 83 -26.15 16.28 -3.73
N VAL A 84 -25.75 16.21 -5.01
CA VAL A 84 -24.84 17.17 -5.63
C VAL A 84 -25.55 18.51 -5.78
N LEU A 85 -25.65 19.28 -4.69
CA LEU A 85 -26.00 20.68 -4.76
C LEU A 85 -24.79 21.41 -5.37
N GLN A 86 -24.95 21.88 -6.61
CA GLN A 86 -23.99 22.79 -7.24
C GLN A 86 -23.91 24.07 -6.41
N TYR A 87 -22.92 24.15 -5.53
CA TYR A 87 -22.68 25.36 -4.76
C TYR A 87 -22.17 26.45 -5.68
N ASN A 88 -22.81 27.63 -5.61
CA ASN A 88 -22.29 28.82 -6.28
C ASN A 88 -20.88 29.15 -5.72
N VAL A 89 -19.91 29.26 -6.62
CA VAL A 89 -18.50 29.53 -6.31
C VAL A 89 -18.33 30.77 -5.44
N VAL A 90 -19.09 31.83 -5.72
CA VAL A 90 -19.05 33.08 -4.96
C VAL A 90 -19.50 32.85 -3.52
N LYS A 91 -20.56 32.07 -3.30
CA LYS A 91 -21.03 31.71 -1.95
C LYS A 91 -20.01 30.86 -1.20
N LEU A 92 -19.29 29.96 -1.88
CA LEU A 92 -18.21 29.18 -1.26
C LEU A 92 -17.01 30.06 -0.86
N LEU A 93 -16.63 31.02 -1.71
CA LEU A 93 -15.56 31.97 -1.41
C LEU A 93 -15.93 32.93 -0.26
N GLN A 94 -17.16 33.43 -0.23
CA GLN A 94 -17.67 34.25 0.88
C GLN A 94 -17.68 33.46 2.20
N ARG A 95 -18.15 32.20 2.19
CA ARG A 95 -18.06 31.33 3.38
C ARG A 95 -16.62 31.14 3.85
N ARG A 96 -15.66 30.99 2.93
CA ARG A 96 -14.24 30.88 3.29
C ARG A 96 -13.74 32.15 4.01
N GLN A 97 -14.11 33.34 3.53
CA GLN A 97 -13.73 34.61 4.15
C GLN A 97 -14.33 34.76 5.55
N ILE A 98 -15.60 34.38 5.73
CA ILE A 98 -16.33 34.52 7.00
C ILE A 98 -15.80 33.54 8.07
N PHE A 99 -15.64 32.27 7.72
CA PHE A 99 -15.35 31.22 8.70
C PHE A 99 -13.85 30.97 8.92
N GLN A 100 -12.97 31.74 8.25
CA GLN A 100 -11.50 31.64 8.33
C GLN A 100 -10.99 30.19 8.39
N TYR A 101 -11.58 29.29 7.60
CA TYR A 101 -11.21 27.89 7.64
C TYR A 101 -9.71 27.73 7.34
N SER A 102 -8.93 27.40 8.37
CA SER A 102 -7.46 27.39 8.35
C SER A 102 -6.88 26.11 7.73
N SER A 103 -7.66 25.03 7.63
CA SER A 103 -7.24 23.79 6.97
C SER A 103 -7.34 23.93 5.44
N ALA A 104 -6.30 24.55 4.86
CA ALA A 104 -6.23 24.98 3.46
C ALA A 104 -6.32 23.85 2.39
N CYS A 105 -6.21 22.58 2.75
CA CYS A 105 -6.14 21.48 1.77
C CYS A 105 -7.50 20.80 1.51
N ALA A 106 -8.24 20.43 2.56
CA ALA A 106 -9.49 19.68 2.44
C ALA A 106 -10.64 20.53 1.86
N ILE A 107 -10.77 21.77 2.32
CA ILE A 107 -11.78 22.70 1.81
C ILE A 107 -11.41 23.21 0.41
N ARG A 108 -10.13 23.46 0.13
CA ARG A 108 -9.68 23.82 -1.23
C ARG A 108 -10.01 22.72 -2.22
N ARG A 109 -9.79 21.45 -1.88
CA ARG A 109 -10.16 20.30 -2.73
C ARG A 109 -11.67 20.16 -2.91
N ARG A 110 -12.46 20.32 -1.84
CA ARG A 110 -13.94 20.28 -1.92
C ARG A 110 -14.52 21.43 -2.74
N ILE A 111 -13.96 22.64 -2.59
CA ILE A 111 -14.32 23.80 -3.42
C ILE A 111 -13.94 23.51 -4.88
N THR A 112 -12.70 23.09 -5.16
CA THR A 112 -12.28 22.78 -6.54
C THR A 112 -13.05 21.64 -7.19
N ALA A 113 -13.53 20.67 -6.40
CA ALA A 113 -14.37 19.58 -6.90
C ALA A 113 -15.74 20.07 -7.41
N THR A 114 -16.22 21.22 -6.91
CA THR A 114 -17.46 21.86 -7.36
C THR A 114 -17.25 22.90 -8.46
N LEU A 115 -16.00 23.27 -8.77
CA LEU A 115 -15.70 24.24 -9.82
C LEU A 115 -15.80 23.62 -11.21
N PRO A 116 -16.23 24.39 -12.24
CA PRO A 116 -16.12 23.96 -13.62
C PRO A 116 -14.65 23.71 -13.97
N VAL A 117 -14.38 22.53 -14.53
CA VAL A 117 -13.01 22.12 -14.89
C VAL A 117 -12.62 22.76 -16.22
N GLN A 118 -11.56 23.57 -16.20
CA GLN A 118 -10.95 24.11 -17.40
C GLN A 118 -10.27 22.98 -18.18
N LYS A 119 -10.69 22.76 -19.43
CA LYS A 119 -10.07 21.80 -20.32
C LYS A 119 -8.98 22.48 -21.15
N ILE A 120 -7.81 21.87 -21.21
CA ILE A 120 -6.67 22.29 -22.05
C ILE A 120 -6.36 21.10 -22.96
N GLN A 121 -6.23 21.31 -24.27
CA GLN A 121 -5.81 20.24 -25.17
C GLN A 121 -4.30 20.07 -25.09
N LEU A 122 -3.81 18.83 -25.13
CA LEU A 122 -2.37 18.58 -25.15
C LEU A 122 -1.71 19.25 -26.36
N VAL A 123 -2.37 19.29 -27.52
CA VAL A 123 -1.83 19.96 -28.72
C VAL A 123 -1.61 21.47 -28.53
N ASP A 124 -2.35 22.11 -27.63
CA ASP A 124 -2.24 23.56 -27.39
C ASP A 124 -0.99 23.92 -26.56
N ILE A 125 -0.48 22.98 -25.76
CA ILE A 125 0.61 23.22 -24.81
C ILE A 125 1.79 22.26 -24.99
N GLY A 126 1.61 21.18 -25.72
CA GLY A 126 2.63 20.20 -26.02
C GLY A 126 3.52 20.76 -27.11
N ASN A 127 4.83 20.71 -26.89
CA ASN A 127 5.77 20.93 -28.01
C ASN A 127 5.57 19.79 -29.02
N GLN A 128 5.67 20.06 -30.31
CA GLN A 128 5.54 19.04 -31.37
C GLN A 128 6.42 17.81 -31.08
N ARG A 129 7.62 18.03 -30.51
CA ARG A 129 8.53 16.98 -30.02
C ARG A 129 7.89 16.01 -29.03
N LEU A 130 7.09 16.48 -28.06
CA LEU A 130 6.46 15.58 -27.09
C LEU A 130 5.51 14.57 -27.76
N LEU A 131 4.83 14.98 -28.83
CA LEU A 131 3.92 14.12 -29.58
C LEU A 131 4.65 13.22 -30.59
N LEU A 132 5.79 13.68 -31.12
CA LEU A 132 6.57 12.97 -32.14
C LEU A 132 7.58 11.98 -31.54
N ASP A 133 8.10 12.26 -30.34
CA ASP A 133 9.17 11.48 -29.71
C ASP A 133 8.64 10.26 -28.92
N GLY A 134 7.39 9.86 -29.17
CA GLY A 134 6.81 8.63 -28.59
C GLY A 134 6.52 8.67 -27.09
N HIS A 135 6.38 9.87 -26.48
CA HIS A 135 6.14 9.97 -25.04
C HIS A 135 4.80 9.40 -24.61
N VAL A 136 4.83 8.50 -23.63
CA VAL A 136 3.64 8.03 -22.93
C VAL A 136 3.40 8.88 -21.69
N LEU A 137 2.35 9.71 -21.73
CA LEU A 137 1.96 10.57 -20.62
C LEU A 137 1.34 9.78 -19.46
N LEU A 138 1.77 10.08 -18.24
CA LEU A 138 1.38 9.36 -17.02
C LEU A 138 0.42 10.16 -16.15
N GLY A 139 0.76 11.40 -15.81
CA GLY A 139 -0.01 12.19 -14.86
C GLY A 139 0.77 13.35 -14.24
N PHE A 140 0.09 14.10 -13.36
CA PHE A 140 0.69 15.22 -12.64
C PHE A 140 1.35 14.75 -11.34
N SER A 141 2.56 15.22 -11.10
CA SER A 141 3.31 15.09 -9.85
C SER A 141 2.51 15.47 -8.60
N ARG A 142 2.95 15.02 -7.42
CA ARG A 142 2.27 15.28 -6.14
C ARG A 142 1.99 16.76 -5.89
N CYS A 143 2.93 17.63 -6.25
CA CYS A 143 2.84 19.09 -6.13
C CYS A 143 2.05 19.76 -7.27
N GLY A 144 1.65 19.02 -8.30
CA GLY A 144 0.92 19.52 -9.47
C GLY A 144 1.75 20.33 -10.45
N ARG A 145 2.98 20.73 -10.08
CA ARG A 145 3.83 21.59 -10.92
C ARG A 145 4.39 20.88 -12.15
N LEU A 146 4.63 19.57 -12.04
CA LEU A 146 5.20 18.77 -13.11
C LEU A 146 4.17 17.80 -13.70
N LEU A 147 4.23 17.63 -15.01
CA LEU A 147 3.63 16.56 -15.78
C LEU A 147 4.71 15.50 -16.06
N LEU A 148 4.39 14.22 -15.87
CA LEU A 148 5.30 13.11 -16.04
C LEU A 148 4.97 12.33 -17.32
N SER A 149 5.99 11.95 -18.08
CA SER A 149 5.91 10.99 -19.18
C SER A 149 7.07 10.00 -19.12
N TYR A 150 7.01 8.93 -19.91
CA TYR A 150 8.16 8.07 -20.17
C TYR A 150 8.29 7.76 -21.66
N CYS A 151 9.49 7.37 -22.08
CA CYS A 151 9.76 6.77 -23.39
C CYS A 151 10.33 5.37 -23.22
N ASN A 152 10.07 4.52 -24.21
CA ASN A 152 10.77 3.27 -24.44
C ASN A 152 11.57 3.44 -25.74
N GLU A 153 12.89 3.59 -25.63
CA GLU A 153 13.79 3.65 -26.77
C GLU A 153 14.30 2.24 -27.06
N LEU A 154 13.95 1.73 -28.24
CA LEU A 154 14.45 0.47 -28.76
C LEU A 154 15.80 0.74 -29.44
N ASP A 155 16.86 0.10 -28.94
CA ASP A 155 18.13 0.12 -29.65
C ASP A 155 17.96 -0.67 -30.96
N VAL A 156 18.17 -0.03 -32.11
CA VAL A 156 17.99 -0.66 -33.43
C VAL A 156 19.00 -1.81 -33.63
N THR A 157 20.09 -1.82 -32.85
CA THR A 157 21.17 -2.80 -32.95
C THR A 157 21.14 -3.87 -31.86
N ALA A 158 20.43 -3.63 -30.75
CA ALA A 158 20.32 -4.56 -29.63
C ALA A 158 18.83 -4.88 -29.36
N THR A 159 18.50 -6.12 -29.00
CA THR A 159 17.13 -6.51 -28.59
C THR A 159 16.74 -5.94 -27.21
N GLN A 160 17.21 -4.74 -26.88
CA GLN A 160 17.16 -4.13 -25.56
C GLN A 160 16.32 -2.85 -25.60
N SER A 161 15.39 -2.77 -24.65
CA SER A 161 14.56 -1.59 -24.40
C SER A 161 15.20 -0.74 -23.31
N THR A 162 15.37 0.56 -23.58
CA THR A 162 15.79 1.52 -22.56
C THR A 162 14.61 2.42 -22.18
N TYR A 163 14.34 2.52 -20.88
CA TYR A 163 13.22 3.28 -20.37
C TYR A 163 13.71 4.55 -19.71
N THR A 164 13.13 5.69 -20.08
CA THR A 164 13.49 6.99 -19.51
C THR A 164 12.22 7.71 -19.05
N ILE A 165 12.22 8.23 -17.81
CA ILE A 165 11.14 9.08 -17.30
C ILE A 165 11.50 10.55 -17.50
N TYR A 166 10.52 11.36 -17.89
CA TYR A 166 10.67 12.78 -18.20
C TYR A 166 9.76 13.63 -17.32
N CYS A 167 10.27 14.80 -16.93
CA CYS A 167 9.54 15.80 -16.18
C CYS A 167 9.36 17.08 -16.98
N TRP A 168 8.11 17.53 -17.07
CA TRP A 168 7.72 18.73 -17.80
C TRP A 168 7.06 19.73 -16.85
N LEU A 169 7.56 20.97 -16.81
CA LEU A 169 6.95 22.04 -16.04
C LEU A 169 5.62 22.45 -16.69
N PHE A 170 4.54 22.37 -15.91
CA PHE A 170 3.20 22.76 -16.31
C PHE A 170 2.88 24.17 -15.77
N GLN A 171 2.57 25.09 -16.68
CA GLN A 171 2.21 26.48 -16.37
C GLN A 171 0.87 26.87 -17.02
N GLY A 172 -0.13 25.99 -16.91
CA GLY A 172 -1.46 26.24 -17.45
C GLY A 172 -1.52 26.12 -18.97
N ARG A 173 -1.77 27.24 -19.66
CA ARG A 173 -1.88 27.31 -21.14
C ARG A 173 -0.54 27.61 -21.84
N SER A 174 0.52 27.86 -21.08
CA SER A 174 1.85 28.02 -21.67
C SER A 174 2.39 26.66 -22.11
N PRO A 175 3.27 26.65 -23.14
CA PRO A 175 3.93 25.43 -23.58
C PRO A 175 4.66 24.71 -22.43
N LEU A 176 4.63 23.38 -22.45
CA LEU A 176 5.36 22.53 -21.51
C LEU A 176 6.87 22.78 -21.66
N LYS A 177 7.54 23.04 -20.53
CA LYS A 177 8.98 23.22 -20.50
C LYS A 177 9.65 21.97 -19.96
N TYR A 178 10.62 21.45 -20.70
CA TYR A 178 11.46 20.36 -20.22
C TYR A 178 12.19 20.78 -18.92
N VAL A 179 12.23 19.87 -17.94
CA VAL A 179 12.94 20.08 -16.67
C VAL A 179 14.10 19.12 -16.52
N CYS A 180 13.82 17.82 -16.59
CA CYS A 180 14.84 16.77 -16.44
C CYS A 180 14.32 15.44 -16.99
N GLN A 181 15.25 14.51 -17.17
CA GLN A 181 14.98 13.12 -17.49
C GLN A 181 15.83 12.21 -16.60
N GLU A 182 15.34 11.01 -16.31
CA GLU A 182 16.10 10.00 -15.59
C GLU A 182 15.95 8.62 -16.26
N PRO A 183 17.05 7.90 -16.52
CA PRO A 183 16.99 6.51 -16.97
C PRO A 183 16.42 5.62 -15.86
N LEU A 184 15.56 4.71 -16.27
CA LEU A 184 14.98 3.66 -15.42
C LEU A 184 15.75 2.37 -15.61
N PHE A 185 15.77 1.55 -14.56
CA PHE A 185 16.33 0.20 -14.55
C PHE A 185 17.78 0.14 -15.04
N ARG A 186 18.61 1.10 -14.59
CA ARG A 186 20.02 1.19 -14.99
C ARG A 186 20.77 -0.11 -14.67
N GLY A 187 21.64 -0.52 -15.58
CA GLY A 187 22.43 -1.75 -15.45
C GLY A 187 21.71 -3.02 -15.93
N GLU A 188 20.42 -2.94 -16.24
CA GLU A 188 19.63 -4.08 -16.70
C GLU A 188 19.33 -4.06 -18.19
N THR A 189 19.37 -5.24 -18.80
CA THR A 189 18.88 -5.46 -20.16
C THR A 189 17.41 -5.83 -20.10
N VAL A 190 16.52 -4.97 -20.60
CA VAL A 190 15.07 -5.22 -20.60
C VAL A 190 14.66 -5.83 -21.94
N PRO A 191 14.31 -7.12 -22.01
CA PRO A 191 14.07 -7.83 -23.27
C PRO A 191 12.61 -7.71 -23.78
N ALA A 192 11.72 -7.10 -23.00
CA ALA A 192 10.29 -7.07 -23.29
C ALA A 192 9.64 -5.74 -22.89
N ASP A 193 8.50 -5.45 -23.50
CA ASP A 193 7.67 -4.30 -23.11
C ASP A 193 7.19 -4.45 -21.66
N LEU A 194 7.51 -3.44 -20.85
CA LEU A 194 7.13 -3.38 -19.44
C LEU A 194 5.80 -2.64 -19.26
N HIS A 195 4.96 -3.19 -18.40
CA HIS A 195 3.90 -2.42 -17.78
C HIS A 195 4.51 -1.55 -16.67
N LEU A 196 4.60 -0.24 -16.90
CA LEU A 196 5.08 0.71 -15.90
C LEU A 196 3.97 1.23 -14.98
N LEU A 197 4.32 1.34 -13.70
CA LEU A 197 3.54 1.94 -12.64
C LEU A 197 4.42 2.94 -11.87
N VAL A 198 4.10 4.22 -11.95
CA VAL A 198 4.86 5.30 -11.30
C VAL A 198 4.15 5.72 -10.02
N CYS A 199 4.86 5.69 -8.91
CA CYS A 199 4.35 5.92 -7.56
C CYS A 199 5.05 7.08 -6.86
N GLN A 200 4.32 7.83 -6.06
CA GLN A 200 4.83 8.92 -5.22
C GLN A 200 4.28 8.79 -3.80
N THR A 201 5.19 8.67 -2.83
CA THR A 201 4.87 8.53 -1.40
C THR A 201 4.58 9.90 -0.76
N PRO A 202 3.94 9.92 0.43
CA PRO A 202 3.84 11.10 1.28
C PRO A 202 4.76 11.03 2.51
N PRO A 203 5.51 12.10 2.85
CA PRO A 203 5.80 13.26 1.99
C PRO A 203 6.52 12.81 0.69
N PRO A 204 6.44 13.57 -0.43
CA PRO A 204 7.03 13.16 -1.69
C PRO A 204 8.54 13.32 -1.65
N THR A 205 9.21 12.37 -1.02
CA THR A 205 10.67 12.29 -0.95
C THR A 205 11.22 11.60 -2.19
N HIS A 206 10.48 10.63 -2.73
CA HIS A 206 10.94 9.76 -3.82
C HIS A 206 9.85 9.46 -4.84
N THR A 207 10.28 9.22 -6.08
CA THR A 207 9.45 8.65 -7.15
C THR A 207 9.86 7.20 -7.36
N ILE A 208 8.94 6.26 -7.16
CA ILE A 208 9.19 4.82 -7.35
C ILE A 208 8.54 4.38 -8.64
N VAL A 209 9.30 3.79 -9.55
CA VAL A 209 8.80 3.24 -10.83
C VAL A 209 8.92 1.73 -10.79
N VAL A 210 7.79 1.04 -10.91
CA VAL A 210 7.72 -0.42 -11.00
C VAL A 210 7.43 -0.80 -12.44
N GLY A 211 8.24 -1.68 -13.01
CA GLY A 211 8.05 -2.23 -14.35
C GLY A 211 7.91 -3.75 -14.28
N CYS A 212 6.82 -4.30 -14.83
CA CYS A 212 6.60 -5.74 -14.88
C CYS A 212 6.44 -6.20 -16.33
N SER A 213 7.16 -7.24 -16.73
CA SER A 213 7.02 -7.81 -18.08
C SER A 213 5.61 -8.35 -18.33
N ARG A 214 5.12 -8.16 -19.55
CA ARG A 214 3.87 -8.80 -19.99
C ARG A 214 4.09 -10.30 -20.21
N PRO A 215 3.10 -11.15 -19.88
CA PRO A 215 3.13 -12.53 -20.32
C PRO A 215 3.17 -12.58 -21.85
N SER A 216 4.15 -13.28 -22.39
CA SER A 216 4.36 -13.37 -23.83
C SER A 216 3.22 -14.16 -24.47
N ARG A 217 2.53 -13.57 -25.45
CA ARG A 217 1.48 -14.28 -26.22
C ARG A 217 2.03 -15.38 -27.14
N ARG A 218 3.36 -15.40 -27.36
CA ARG A 218 4.02 -16.17 -28.44
C ARG A 218 4.82 -17.38 -27.97
N THR A 219 5.09 -17.52 -26.67
CA THR A 219 5.80 -18.68 -26.13
C THR A 219 4.82 -19.60 -25.45
N SER A 220 4.69 -20.82 -25.98
CA SER A 220 3.99 -21.95 -25.36
C SER A 220 4.71 -22.50 -24.12
N ALA A 221 5.78 -21.82 -23.67
CA ALA A 221 6.42 -22.11 -22.40
C ALA A 221 5.55 -21.52 -21.30
N GLU A 222 5.14 -22.35 -20.36
CA GLU A 222 4.62 -21.92 -19.07
C GLU A 222 5.62 -20.89 -18.51
N ASP A 223 5.25 -19.60 -18.47
CA ASP A 223 6.11 -18.56 -17.91
C ASP A 223 6.32 -18.92 -16.42
N PHE A 224 7.39 -19.63 -16.08
CA PHE A 224 7.69 -20.07 -14.71
C PHE A 224 7.95 -18.90 -13.77
N CYS A 225 8.41 -17.77 -14.33
CA CYS A 225 8.61 -16.53 -13.61
C CYS A 225 8.37 -15.32 -14.51
N ARG A 226 8.19 -14.13 -13.92
CA ARG A 226 8.11 -12.86 -14.65
C ARG A 226 9.11 -11.87 -14.11
N PRO A 227 10.05 -11.37 -14.93
CA PRO A 227 10.99 -10.36 -14.46
C PRO A 227 10.26 -9.05 -14.14
N CYS A 228 10.61 -8.51 -12.98
CA CYS A 228 10.10 -7.26 -12.44
C CYS A 228 11.26 -6.36 -12.05
N TYR A 229 11.06 -5.07 -12.25
CA TYR A 229 12.08 -4.04 -12.08
C TYR A 229 11.52 -2.92 -11.22
N ILE A 230 12.33 -2.40 -10.30
CA ILE A 230 11.97 -1.23 -9.51
C ILE A 230 13.10 -0.22 -9.60
N SER A 231 12.75 1.04 -9.91
CA SER A 231 13.65 2.18 -9.80
C SER A 231 13.13 3.14 -8.73
N ILE A 232 13.97 3.50 -7.77
CA ILE A 232 13.67 4.51 -6.75
C ILE A 232 14.52 5.73 -7.09
N LEU A 233 13.82 6.81 -7.45
CA LEU A 233 14.41 8.07 -7.91
C LEU A 233 14.15 9.16 -6.88
N PRO A 234 15.01 10.20 -6.82
CA PRO A 234 14.73 11.38 -6.02
C PRO A 234 13.43 12.06 -6.47
N SER A 235 12.80 12.82 -5.58
CA SER A 235 11.60 13.59 -5.95
C SER A 235 11.90 14.61 -7.05
N PHE A 236 10.93 14.83 -7.94
CA PHE A 236 11.03 15.83 -8.99
C PHE A 236 10.25 17.12 -8.64
N PRO A 237 10.81 18.32 -8.87
CA PRO A 237 12.21 18.57 -9.28
C PRO A 237 13.16 18.30 -8.11
N PRO A 238 14.42 17.89 -8.37
CA PRO A 238 15.39 17.68 -7.31
C PRO A 238 15.56 18.97 -6.51
N SER A 239 15.48 18.89 -5.18
CA SER A 239 15.87 20.01 -4.33
C SER A 239 17.35 20.29 -4.57
N THR A 240 17.75 21.56 -4.54
CA THR A 240 19.14 22.01 -4.74
C THR A 240 20.14 21.44 -3.72
N LEU A 241 19.63 20.73 -2.69
CA LEU A 241 20.39 20.12 -1.59
C LEU A 241 20.41 18.59 -1.66
N SER A 242 19.59 17.95 -2.50
CA SER A 242 19.51 16.49 -2.56
C SER A 242 20.65 15.93 -3.41
N THR A 243 21.44 15.03 -2.82
CA THR A 243 22.33 14.18 -3.61
C THR A 243 21.51 13.26 -4.52
N PRO A 244 21.88 13.10 -5.80
CA PRO A 244 21.04 12.43 -6.80
C PRO A 244 21.30 10.92 -6.79
N TYR A 245 21.03 10.27 -5.65
CA TYR A 245 21.08 8.82 -5.59
C TYR A 245 19.84 8.22 -6.26
N SER A 246 20.04 7.17 -7.06
CA SER A 246 18.98 6.32 -7.58
C SER A 246 19.26 4.86 -7.26
N LEU A 247 18.21 4.11 -6.92
CA LEU A 247 18.30 2.66 -6.71
C LEU A 247 17.59 1.97 -7.86
N HIS A 248 18.17 0.88 -8.35
CA HIS A 248 17.57 0.02 -9.35
C HIS A 248 17.71 -1.43 -8.87
N LEU A 249 16.64 -2.18 -8.98
CA LEU A 249 16.62 -3.60 -8.63
C LEU A 249 15.79 -4.39 -9.63
N LYS A 250 16.14 -5.65 -9.76
CA LYS A 250 15.46 -6.66 -10.57
C LYS A 250 15.23 -7.90 -9.74
N PHE A 251 14.06 -8.49 -9.89
CA PHE A 251 13.69 -9.75 -9.28
C PHE A 251 12.70 -10.49 -10.16
N ASP A 252 12.61 -11.81 -9.96
CA ASP A 252 11.67 -12.65 -10.66
C ASP A 252 10.42 -12.88 -9.81
N LEU A 253 9.26 -12.73 -10.41
CA LEU A 253 7.96 -12.94 -9.79
C LEU A 253 7.49 -14.36 -10.09
N MET A 254 7.17 -15.15 -9.07
CA MET A 254 6.74 -16.54 -9.18
C MET A 254 5.22 -16.68 -9.20
N PRO A 255 4.65 -17.69 -9.90
CA PRO A 255 3.24 -18.03 -9.78
C PRO A 255 2.90 -18.42 -8.32
N PRO A 256 1.77 -17.97 -7.76
CA PRO A 256 0.72 -17.21 -8.41
C PRO A 256 0.90 -15.67 -8.44
N PHE A 257 1.91 -15.17 -9.16
CA PHE A 257 2.18 -13.76 -9.55
C PHE A 257 1.43 -12.72 -8.71
N PRO A 258 1.89 -12.47 -7.47
CA PRO A 258 1.23 -11.54 -6.58
C PRO A 258 1.16 -10.13 -7.20
N SER A 259 0.07 -9.43 -6.92
CA SER A 259 -0.11 -8.07 -7.44
C SER A 259 0.68 -7.06 -6.61
N PHE A 260 1.40 -6.16 -7.28
CA PHE A 260 1.98 -5.01 -6.59
C PHE A 260 0.90 -3.99 -6.27
N ILE A 261 0.64 -3.74 -4.98
CA ILE A 261 -0.39 -2.80 -4.51
C ILE A 261 0.31 -1.58 -3.89
N PRO A 262 0.47 -0.45 -4.61
CA PRO A 262 1.27 0.69 -4.14
C PRO A 262 0.84 1.24 -2.78
N SER A 263 -0.46 1.26 -2.48
CA SER A 263 -1.00 1.78 -1.23
C SER A 263 -0.63 0.95 0.01
N LEU A 264 -0.19 -0.29 -0.20
CA LEU A 264 0.31 -1.21 0.83
C LEU A 264 1.84 -1.32 0.75
N SER A 265 2.39 -1.60 -0.44
CA SER A 265 3.82 -1.80 -0.66
C SER A 265 4.68 -0.57 -0.37
N LEU A 266 4.11 0.64 -0.48
CA LEU A 266 4.83 1.91 -0.26
C LEU A 266 4.24 2.68 0.94
N ARG A 267 3.62 1.95 1.86
CA ARG A 267 2.88 2.51 2.99
C ARG A 267 3.78 3.05 4.09
N VAL A 268 4.93 2.41 4.30
CA VAL A 268 5.95 2.82 5.25
C VAL A 268 6.90 3.79 4.56
N GLU A 269 7.23 4.91 5.22
CA GLU A 269 8.16 5.90 4.67
C GLU A 269 9.53 5.25 4.41
N ASN A 270 10.10 5.52 3.23
CA ASN A 270 11.40 5.01 2.79
C ASN A 270 11.54 3.48 2.87
N CYS A 271 10.44 2.75 2.68
CA CYS A 271 10.43 1.30 2.61
C CYS A 271 9.55 0.84 1.43
N VAL A 272 10.04 -0.16 0.69
CA VAL A 272 9.26 -0.87 -0.33
C VAL A 272 9.06 -2.31 0.14
N VAL A 273 7.81 -2.73 0.29
CA VAL A 273 7.45 -4.13 0.55
C VAL A 273 7.17 -4.82 -0.78
N ILE A 274 8.01 -5.80 -1.10
CA ILE A 274 8.02 -6.58 -2.33
C ILE A 274 7.56 -7.99 -1.99
N ASN A 275 6.61 -8.52 -2.76
CA ASN A 275 6.22 -9.91 -2.72
C ASN A 275 6.63 -10.52 -4.06
N SER A 276 7.62 -11.42 -4.06
CA SER A 276 8.10 -12.11 -5.26
C SER A 276 7.36 -13.44 -5.50
N GLY A 277 6.47 -13.85 -4.59
CA GLY A 277 5.72 -15.10 -4.66
C GLY A 277 6.38 -16.23 -3.87
N ASP A 278 7.71 -16.26 -3.82
CA ASP A 278 8.53 -17.17 -3.00
C ASP A 278 8.93 -16.53 -1.65
N SER A 279 9.17 -15.22 -1.65
CA SER A 279 9.58 -14.46 -0.47
C SER A 279 8.88 -13.11 -0.39
N VAL A 280 8.88 -12.56 0.83
CA VAL A 280 8.43 -11.19 1.08
C VAL A 280 9.61 -10.38 1.59
N VAL A 281 9.92 -9.27 0.93
CA VAL A 281 11.10 -8.44 1.21
C VAL A 281 10.68 -7.01 1.53
N ALA A 282 11.18 -6.48 2.65
CA ALA A 282 11.07 -5.08 3.03
C ALA A 282 12.43 -4.41 2.76
N LEU A 283 12.49 -3.64 1.67
CA LEU A 283 13.65 -2.84 1.31
C LEU A 283 13.54 -1.46 1.96
N HIS A 284 14.28 -1.25 3.04
CA HIS A 284 14.45 0.08 3.64
C HIS A 284 15.58 0.80 2.92
N TYR A 285 15.34 2.04 2.54
CA TYR A 285 16.32 2.86 1.84
C TYR A 285 16.41 4.25 2.45
N LEU A 286 17.50 4.95 2.18
CA LEU A 286 17.68 6.33 2.54
C LEU A 286 18.47 7.00 1.44
N LEU A 287 17.81 7.84 0.66
CA LEU A 287 18.50 8.71 -0.30
C LEU A 287 18.78 10.03 0.43
N PRO A 288 20.06 10.33 0.76
CA PRO A 288 20.40 11.49 1.55
C PRO A 288 19.94 12.77 0.86
N SER A 289 19.00 13.46 1.48
CA SER A 289 18.59 14.80 1.09
C SER A 289 19.17 15.87 2.01
N GLU A 290 19.49 15.51 3.27
CA GLU A 290 20.11 16.36 4.29
C GLU A 290 21.03 15.54 5.24
N PRO A 291 22.00 16.15 5.94
CA PRO A 291 22.89 15.45 6.90
C PRO A 291 22.17 14.75 8.06
N SER A 292 20.95 15.19 8.39
CA SER A 292 20.09 14.55 9.40
C SER A 292 19.59 13.17 8.99
N ASP A 293 19.59 12.86 7.70
CA ASP A 293 19.05 11.60 7.16
C ASP A 293 19.94 10.41 7.52
N SER A 294 21.26 10.60 7.65
CA SER A 294 22.19 9.55 8.10
C SER A 294 21.83 9.01 9.48
N ARG A 295 21.29 9.85 10.39
CA ARG A 295 20.83 9.40 11.72
C ARG A 295 19.61 8.48 11.65
N ARG A 296 18.73 8.66 10.65
CA ARG A 296 17.53 7.82 10.46
C ARG A 296 17.89 6.43 10.00
N LEU A 297 18.79 6.27 9.03
CA LEU A 297 19.24 4.95 8.61
C LEU A 297 20.07 4.27 9.71
N CYS A 298 20.90 5.01 10.44
CA CYS A 298 21.55 4.47 11.64
C CYS A 298 20.52 4.01 12.69
N ALA A 299 19.43 4.75 12.92
CA ALA A 299 18.36 4.31 13.82
C ALA A 299 17.61 3.09 13.28
N THR A 300 17.35 3.00 11.98
CA THR A 300 16.75 1.81 11.34
C THR A 300 17.68 0.61 11.45
N ARG A 301 18.98 0.77 11.17
CA ARG A 301 20.01 -0.24 11.35
C ARG A 301 20.15 -0.67 12.81
N LEU A 302 20.12 0.27 13.75
CA LEU A 302 20.09 -0.04 15.18
C LEU A 302 18.82 -0.81 15.55
N ARG A 303 17.65 -0.44 15.02
CA ARG A 303 16.41 -1.22 15.22
C ARG A 303 16.51 -2.63 14.65
N LEU A 304 17.13 -2.79 13.48
CA LEU A 304 17.39 -4.08 12.83
C LEU A 304 18.39 -4.93 13.65
N GLN A 305 19.47 -4.33 14.17
CA GLN A 305 20.48 -5.01 14.99
C GLN A 305 19.97 -5.36 16.39
N LEU A 306 19.17 -4.50 17.01
CA LEU A 306 18.52 -4.75 18.30
C LEU A 306 17.40 -5.78 18.20
N ALA A 307 16.86 -6.02 17.00
CA ALA A 307 15.87 -7.06 16.78
C ALA A 307 16.46 -8.47 16.88
N SER A 308 17.76 -8.62 16.63
CA SER A 308 18.47 -9.91 16.65
C SER A 308 18.53 -10.55 18.05
N SER A 309 18.17 -9.83 19.11
CA SER A 309 18.26 -10.30 20.49
C SER A 309 16.93 -10.79 21.08
N SER A 310 15.82 -10.85 20.31
CA SER A 310 14.49 -11.09 20.89
C SER A 310 14.06 -12.55 21.06
N GLY A 311 14.93 -13.54 20.81
CA GLY A 311 14.59 -14.98 20.96
C GLY A 311 13.46 -15.50 20.06
N MET A 312 12.87 -14.63 19.21
CA MET A 312 11.85 -14.98 18.24
C MET A 312 12.51 -15.46 16.95
N LYS A 313 11.91 -16.48 16.32
CA LYS A 313 12.38 -17.05 15.06
C LYS A 313 12.25 -16.04 13.90
N THR A 314 13.25 -16.03 13.03
CA THR A 314 13.27 -15.30 11.76
C THR A 314 13.61 -16.26 10.64
N TYR A 315 13.08 -16.03 9.44
CA TYR A 315 13.30 -16.91 8.28
C TYR A 315 13.86 -16.07 7.13
N PRO A 316 15.16 -15.74 7.13
CA PRO A 316 15.75 -14.90 6.10
C PRO A 316 15.77 -15.62 4.75
N ALA A 317 15.41 -14.92 3.68
CA ALA A 317 15.51 -15.38 2.30
C ALA A 317 16.74 -14.75 1.61
N HIS A 318 16.96 -15.10 0.34
CA HIS A 318 17.96 -14.42 -0.48
C HIS A 318 17.61 -12.93 -0.67
N ALA A 319 18.57 -12.06 -0.42
CA ALA A 319 18.40 -10.63 -0.65
C ALA A 319 18.29 -10.35 -2.16
N ILE A 320 17.41 -9.43 -2.52
CA ILE A 320 17.28 -8.96 -3.91
C ILE A 320 18.49 -8.06 -4.22
N PRO A 321 19.23 -8.28 -5.31
CA PRO A 321 20.31 -7.39 -5.69
C PRO A 321 19.81 -5.95 -5.91
N VAL A 322 20.50 -4.97 -5.30
CA VAL A 322 20.18 -3.55 -5.44
C VAL A 322 21.41 -2.82 -5.94
N ASP A 323 21.28 -2.20 -7.11
CA ASP A 323 22.29 -1.33 -7.68
C ASP A 323 21.98 0.12 -7.31
N VAL A 324 22.98 0.81 -6.76
CA VAL A 324 22.89 2.23 -6.40
C VAL A 324 23.74 3.05 -7.35
N TYR A 325 23.20 4.16 -7.82
CA TYR A 325 23.91 5.13 -8.64
C TYR A 325 23.87 6.51 -8.00
N CYS A 326 24.95 7.28 -8.16
CA CYS A 326 25.01 8.70 -7.84
C CYS A 326 25.57 9.43 -9.06
N GLU A 327 24.83 10.41 -9.60
CA GLU A 327 25.26 11.20 -10.78
C GLU A 327 25.68 10.34 -11.98
N GLY A 328 25.03 9.19 -12.21
CA GLY A 328 25.43 8.30 -13.32
C GLY A 328 26.41 7.19 -12.94
N ARG A 329 27.09 7.29 -11.81
CA ARG A 329 28.15 6.35 -11.41
C ARG A 329 27.62 5.32 -10.41
N LYS A 330 27.93 4.04 -10.65
CA LYS A 330 27.58 2.96 -9.72
C LYS A 330 28.36 3.10 -8.42
N VAL A 331 27.65 3.05 -7.30
CA VAL A 331 28.20 3.12 -5.95
C VAL A 331 28.43 1.70 -5.45
N LEU A 332 29.65 1.39 -5.01
CA LEU A 332 30.01 0.03 -4.58
C LEU A 332 29.58 -0.26 -3.14
N ASP A 333 29.62 0.75 -2.26
CA ASP A 333 29.19 0.61 -0.88
C ASP A 333 27.71 1.00 -0.73
N VAL A 334 26.84 0.03 -0.96
CA VAL A 334 25.38 0.19 -0.91
C VAL A 334 24.80 0.03 0.49
N GLN A 335 25.57 -0.53 1.43
CA GLN A 335 25.03 -0.92 2.73
C GLN A 335 24.55 0.32 3.48
N HIS A 336 25.26 1.44 3.37
CA HIS A 336 24.92 2.72 4.01
C HIS A 336 23.74 3.46 3.36
N ILE A 337 23.12 2.87 2.34
CA ILE A 337 22.04 3.49 1.55
C ILE A 337 20.76 2.67 1.64
N CYS A 338 20.86 1.34 1.69
CA CYS A 338 19.71 0.46 1.85
C CYS A 338 20.00 -0.79 2.69
N VAL A 339 18.95 -1.32 3.33
CA VAL A 339 18.97 -2.58 4.08
C VAL A 339 17.69 -3.35 3.78
N GLN A 340 17.79 -4.68 3.70
CA GLN A 340 16.66 -5.56 3.43
C GLN A 340 16.33 -6.42 4.65
N VAL A 341 15.03 -6.60 4.88
CA VAL A 341 14.49 -7.65 5.76
C VAL A 341 13.67 -8.56 4.88
N SER A 342 14.03 -9.83 4.83
CA SER A 342 13.39 -10.83 3.97
C SER A 342 12.71 -11.91 4.82
N LEU A 343 11.61 -12.45 4.31
CA LEU A 343 10.89 -13.58 4.85
C LEU A 343 10.81 -14.68 3.78
N ASP A 344 11.46 -15.80 4.03
CA ASP A 344 11.31 -17.03 3.27
C ASP A 344 10.01 -17.71 3.69
N MET A 345 9.06 -17.73 2.77
CA MET A 345 7.72 -18.24 3.05
C MET A 345 7.71 -19.75 3.23
N GLU A 346 8.44 -20.48 2.39
CA GLU A 346 8.48 -21.94 2.43
C GLU A 346 9.10 -22.44 3.73
N LEU A 347 10.23 -21.85 4.15
CA LEU A 347 10.87 -22.20 5.42
C LEU A 347 9.96 -21.93 6.63
N TRP A 348 9.30 -20.76 6.64
CA TRP A 348 8.38 -20.42 7.73
C TRP A 348 7.17 -21.36 7.78
N ILE A 349 6.53 -21.61 6.63
CA ILE A 349 5.35 -22.47 6.54
C ILE A 349 5.67 -23.88 7.03
N ASN A 350 6.79 -24.46 6.59
CA ASN A 350 7.20 -25.79 7.01
C ASN A 350 7.41 -25.89 8.53
N ASP A 351 8.14 -24.95 9.13
CA ASP A 351 8.42 -24.93 10.58
C ASP A 351 7.13 -24.74 11.42
N GLU A 352 6.24 -23.85 10.96
CA GLU A 352 4.98 -23.57 11.67
C GLU A 352 3.99 -24.74 11.55
N LEU A 353 3.77 -25.27 10.34
CA LEU A 353 2.80 -26.33 10.11
C LEU A 353 3.23 -27.65 10.76
N GLN A 354 4.52 -27.98 10.76
CA GLN A 354 5.02 -29.19 11.39
C GLN A 354 4.67 -29.24 12.88
N THR A 355 4.81 -28.10 13.58
CA THR A 355 4.48 -28.01 15.01
C THR A 355 2.97 -27.99 15.23
N LYS A 356 2.23 -27.17 14.48
CA LYS A 356 0.82 -26.90 14.72
C LYS A 356 -0.12 -28.01 14.28
N LEU A 357 0.19 -28.69 13.18
CA LEU A 357 -0.63 -29.83 12.74
C LEU A 357 -0.44 -31.02 13.67
N LEU A 358 0.77 -31.21 14.21
CA LEU A 358 1.03 -32.25 15.21
C LEU A 358 0.20 -32.04 16.48
N GLU A 359 0.09 -30.80 16.98
CA GLU A 359 -0.80 -30.43 18.09
C GLU A 359 -2.28 -30.76 17.81
N GLN A 360 -2.69 -30.79 16.54
CA GLN A 360 -4.05 -31.13 16.11
C GLN A 360 -4.25 -32.63 15.82
N GLY A 361 -3.27 -33.48 16.09
CA GLY A 361 -3.33 -34.89 15.75
C GLY A 361 -3.33 -35.11 14.24
N VAL A 362 -2.54 -34.33 13.51
CA VAL A 362 -2.34 -34.47 12.06
C VAL A 362 -0.85 -34.55 11.76
N THR A 363 -0.45 -35.60 11.05
CA THR A 363 0.92 -35.76 10.60
C THR A 363 1.13 -34.96 9.32
N TYR A 364 1.96 -33.92 9.38
CA TYR A 364 2.40 -33.16 8.22
C TYR A 364 3.43 -33.97 7.41
N HIS A 365 3.29 -34.00 6.08
CA HIS A 365 4.25 -34.69 5.19
C HIS A 365 5.05 -33.72 4.34
N SER A 366 4.37 -32.85 3.58
CA SER A 366 5.04 -31.92 2.68
C SER A 366 4.16 -30.75 2.28
N LEU A 367 4.78 -29.62 1.95
CA LEU A 367 4.16 -28.46 1.32
C LEU A 367 4.17 -28.69 -0.19
N THR A 368 3.02 -28.50 -0.83
CA THR A 368 2.87 -28.69 -2.27
C THR A 368 2.89 -27.35 -3.02
N ASP A 369 2.16 -26.36 -2.50
CA ASP A 369 2.08 -25.02 -3.09
C ASP A 369 1.59 -24.01 -2.02
N TYR A 370 1.79 -22.72 -2.23
CA TYR A 370 1.29 -21.67 -1.36
C TYR A 370 1.03 -20.35 -2.10
N ASP A 371 0.01 -19.62 -1.66
CA ASP A 371 -0.29 -18.26 -2.13
C ASP A 371 -0.24 -17.30 -0.95
N VAL A 372 0.62 -16.28 -1.04
CA VAL A 372 0.77 -15.23 -0.02
C VAL A 372 0.39 -13.87 -0.60
N GLN A 373 -0.43 -13.12 0.13
CA GLN A 373 -0.89 -11.80 -0.26
C GLN A 373 -0.77 -10.81 0.90
N LEU A 374 -0.39 -9.58 0.57
CA LEU A 374 -0.33 -8.48 1.52
C LEU A 374 -1.74 -7.90 1.70
N ALA A 375 -2.29 -7.97 2.92
CA ALA A 375 -3.61 -7.44 3.22
C ALA A 375 -3.60 -6.02 3.77
N GLU A 376 -2.65 -5.69 4.66
CA GLU A 376 -2.52 -4.35 5.25
C GLU A 376 -1.08 -4.09 5.70
N VAL A 377 -0.69 -2.82 5.79
CA VAL A 377 0.60 -2.40 6.36
C VAL A 377 0.38 -1.23 7.32
N CYS A 378 0.79 -1.41 8.57
CA CYS A 378 0.74 -0.35 9.58
C CYS A 378 2.09 0.40 9.63
N PRO A 379 2.14 1.67 9.17
CA PRO A 379 3.39 2.43 9.18
C PRO A 379 3.87 2.80 10.59
N GLU A 380 2.98 2.89 11.57
CA GLU A 380 3.31 3.22 12.95
C GLU A 380 4.02 2.07 13.68
N SER A 381 3.51 0.84 13.55
CA SER A 381 4.13 -0.35 14.13
C SER A 381 5.23 -0.95 13.27
N GLY A 382 5.19 -0.71 11.95
CA GLY A 382 6.10 -1.35 11.01
C GLY A 382 5.79 -2.81 10.78
N CYS A 383 4.52 -3.22 10.89
CA CYS A 383 4.08 -4.58 10.62
C CYS A 383 3.25 -4.67 9.35
N ALA A 384 3.45 -5.73 8.59
CA ALA A 384 2.63 -6.15 7.47
C ALA A 384 1.73 -7.32 7.87
N ILE A 385 0.46 -7.25 7.52
CA ILE A 385 -0.48 -8.36 7.65
C ILE A 385 -0.49 -9.16 6.36
N LEU A 386 -0.14 -10.44 6.48
CA LEU A 386 -0.07 -11.41 5.40
C LEU A 386 -1.26 -12.37 5.49
N ILE A 387 -1.87 -12.64 4.35
CA ILE A 387 -2.85 -13.71 4.16
C ILE A 387 -2.17 -14.80 3.36
N LEU A 388 -2.15 -16.01 3.91
CA LEU A 388 -1.54 -17.18 3.30
C LEU A 388 -2.60 -18.25 3.11
N VAL A 389 -2.53 -18.96 1.99
CA VAL A 389 -3.17 -20.27 1.84
C VAL A 389 -2.12 -21.27 1.38
N ALA A 390 -1.90 -22.31 2.18
CA ALA A 390 -0.97 -23.39 1.88
C ALA A 390 -1.73 -24.64 1.45
N LEU A 391 -1.23 -25.31 0.40
CA LEU A 391 -1.64 -26.63 -0.07
C LEU A 391 -0.58 -27.64 0.38
N LEU A 392 -0.99 -28.69 1.07
CA LEU A 392 -0.08 -29.63 1.72
C LEU A 392 -0.58 -31.06 1.65
N GLU A 393 0.33 -32.01 1.80
CA GLU A 393 0.03 -33.42 2.08
C GLU A 393 0.10 -33.67 3.59
N ALA A 394 -0.94 -34.29 4.13
CA ALA A 394 -1.01 -34.64 5.54
C ALA A 394 -1.84 -35.91 5.78
N ALA A 395 -1.65 -36.53 6.94
CA ALA A 395 -2.43 -37.68 7.40
C ALA A 395 -3.06 -37.38 8.76
N PRO A 396 -4.38 -37.15 8.84
CA PRO A 396 -5.08 -37.09 10.10
C PRO A 396 -5.00 -38.43 10.84
N HIS A 397 -4.74 -38.40 12.15
CA HIS A 397 -4.65 -39.63 12.95
C HIS A 397 -5.99 -40.40 13.02
N SER A 398 -7.11 -39.74 12.70
CA SER A 398 -8.44 -40.36 12.65
C SER A 398 -8.67 -41.23 11.40
N THR A 399 -8.01 -40.92 10.29
CA THR A 399 -8.26 -41.60 9.00
C THR A 399 -7.11 -42.50 8.57
N HIS A 400 -5.90 -42.33 9.12
CA HIS A 400 -4.67 -43.06 8.76
C HIS A 400 -4.25 -43.03 7.27
N CYS A 401 -5.05 -42.39 6.40
CA CYS A 401 -4.74 -42.16 5.00
C CYS A 401 -4.20 -40.73 4.81
N SER A 402 -3.09 -40.62 4.09
CA SER A 402 -2.58 -39.34 3.60
C SER A 402 -3.51 -38.77 2.51
N GLY A 403 -3.62 -37.45 2.46
CA GLY A 403 -4.30 -36.76 1.38
C GLY A 403 -3.91 -35.30 1.30
N SER A 404 -4.36 -34.65 0.22
CA SER A 404 -4.14 -33.24 -0.01
C SER A 404 -5.12 -32.38 0.79
N TYR A 405 -4.60 -31.40 1.50
CA TYR A 405 -5.36 -30.46 2.30
C TYR A 405 -4.93 -29.02 2.02
N SER A 406 -5.83 -28.07 2.30
CA SER A 406 -5.52 -26.65 2.35
C SER A 406 -5.72 -26.09 3.75
N VAL A 407 -4.89 -25.10 4.09
CA VAL A 407 -4.96 -24.35 5.33
C VAL A 407 -4.78 -22.86 5.03
N GLU A 408 -5.64 -22.04 5.64
CA GLU A 408 -5.59 -20.59 5.55
C GLU A 408 -4.96 -20.03 6.82
N MET A 409 -4.00 -19.12 6.68
CA MET A 409 -3.30 -18.49 7.79
C MET A 409 -3.30 -16.97 7.65
N VAL A 410 -3.38 -16.28 8.77
CA VAL A 410 -3.22 -14.82 8.88
C VAL A 410 -2.06 -14.54 9.81
N ALA A 411 -1.08 -13.78 9.34
CA ALA A 411 0.13 -13.47 10.10
C ALA A 411 0.51 -12.00 10.07
N SER A 412 1.17 -11.53 11.12
CA SER A 412 1.89 -10.25 11.17
C SER A 412 3.36 -10.52 11.01
N TRP A 413 3.97 -9.82 10.06
CA TRP A 413 5.40 -9.81 9.85
C TRP A 413 5.97 -8.42 10.15
N SER A 414 7.00 -8.38 10.99
CA SER A 414 7.70 -7.13 11.30
C SER A 414 8.67 -6.77 10.20
N LEU A 415 8.43 -5.62 9.56
CA LEU A 415 9.27 -5.07 8.49
C LEU A 415 10.66 -4.63 8.98
N TYR A 416 10.85 -4.49 10.29
CA TYR A 416 12.13 -4.09 10.89
C TYR A 416 12.83 -5.22 11.63
N LYS A 417 12.10 -6.22 12.14
CA LYS A 417 12.70 -7.31 12.91
C LYS A 417 12.84 -8.61 12.14
N GLY A 418 12.05 -8.78 11.07
CA GLY A 418 11.94 -10.05 10.35
C GLY A 418 11.16 -11.13 11.10
N THR A 419 10.71 -10.85 12.33
CA THR A 419 9.89 -11.75 13.13
C THR A 419 8.49 -11.84 12.56
N ILE A 420 7.94 -13.06 12.50
CA ILE A 420 6.59 -13.34 12.04
C ILE A 420 5.79 -14.04 13.15
N GLU A 421 4.55 -13.62 13.34
CA GLU A 421 3.61 -14.23 14.27
C GLU A 421 2.28 -14.45 13.55
N TRP A 422 1.72 -15.65 13.62
CA TRP A 422 0.37 -15.91 13.12
C TRP A 422 -0.67 -15.59 14.21
N PHE A 423 -1.86 -15.16 13.79
CA PHE A 423 -2.98 -14.87 14.69
C PHE A 423 -4.14 -15.82 14.50
N GLN A 424 -4.30 -16.32 13.28
CA GLN A 424 -5.41 -17.18 12.91
C GLN A 424 -4.92 -18.25 11.93
N MET A 425 -5.27 -19.50 12.21
CA MET A 425 -5.10 -20.63 11.31
C MET A 425 -6.45 -21.33 11.18
N SER A 426 -6.89 -21.62 9.96
CA SER A 426 -8.10 -22.41 9.74
C SER A 426 -7.87 -23.86 10.11
N ARG A 427 -8.95 -24.61 10.28
CA ARG A 427 -8.86 -26.08 10.24
C ARG A 427 -8.44 -26.53 8.85
N LEU A 428 -7.83 -27.71 8.76
CA LEU A 428 -7.55 -28.39 7.50
C LEU A 428 -8.85 -28.60 6.72
N LYS A 429 -8.84 -28.19 5.46
CA LYS A 429 -9.93 -28.44 4.51
C LYS A 429 -9.41 -29.42 3.46
N PRO A 430 -10.16 -30.47 3.08
CA PRO A 430 -9.75 -31.30 1.95
C PRO A 430 -9.51 -30.44 0.72
N ALA A 431 -8.35 -30.60 0.08
CA ALA A 431 -8.03 -29.84 -1.11
C ALA A 431 -8.83 -30.40 -2.29
N VAL A 432 -9.39 -29.50 -3.10
CA VAL A 432 -9.95 -29.90 -4.40
C VAL A 432 -8.76 -30.21 -5.32
N PRO A 433 -8.71 -31.37 -6.00
CA PRO A 433 -7.62 -31.69 -6.91
C PRO A 433 -7.43 -30.58 -7.95
N SER A 434 -6.20 -30.08 -8.06
CA SER A 434 -5.77 -29.08 -9.05
C SER A 434 -6.01 -29.52 -10.50
N SER A 435 -6.24 -30.82 -10.75
CA SER A 435 -6.58 -31.39 -12.06
C SER A 435 -8.01 -31.06 -12.56
N LEU A 436 -8.89 -30.48 -11.72
CA LEU A 436 -10.24 -30.07 -12.12
C LEU A 436 -10.37 -28.60 -12.54
N THR A 437 -9.28 -27.80 -12.50
CA THR A 437 -9.25 -26.50 -13.18
C THR A 437 -8.93 -26.69 -14.67
N THR A 438 -9.86 -27.31 -15.40
CA THR A 438 -9.88 -27.29 -16.85
C THR A 438 -10.04 -25.84 -17.32
N GLY A 439 -8.95 -25.24 -17.82
CA GLY A 439 -8.96 -23.95 -18.48
C GLY A 439 -8.88 -22.72 -17.55
N ALA A 440 -7.74 -22.03 -17.61
CA ALA A 440 -7.58 -20.58 -17.38
C ALA A 440 -7.74 -19.97 -15.97
N ARG A 441 -8.13 -20.70 -14.91
CA ARG A 441 -8.07 -20.14 -13.53
C ARG A 441 -6.75 -20.49 -12.85
N LYS A 442 -5.82 -19.53 -12.86
CA LYS A 442 -4.58 -19.56 -12.08
C LYS A 442 -4.92 -19.66 -10.58
N TRP A 443 -4.38 -20.68 -9.91
CA TRP A 443 -4.59 -20.92 -8.48
C TRP A 443 -4.06 -19.73 -7.67
N SER A 444 -4.95 -18.89 -7.12
CA SER A 444 -4.58 -17.76 -6.25
C SER A 444 -5.67 -17.56 -5.18
N PRO A 445 -5.77 -18.49 -4.22
CA PRO A 445 -6.82 -18.49 -3.21
C PRO A 445 -6.67 -17.37 -2.16
N ALA A 446 -5.46 -16.87 -1.91
CA ALA A 446 -5.25 -15.80 -0.91
C ALA A 446 -5.68 -14.43 -1.43
N ALA A 447 -5.62 -14.20 -2.75
CA ALA A 447 -5.98 -12.92 -3.37
C ALA A 447 -7.43 -12.46 -3.07
N PRO A 448 -8.49 -13.26 -3.31
CA PRO A 448 -9.85 -12.84 -2.97
C PRO A 448 -10.04 -12.63 -1.46
N ILE A 449 -9.34 -13.40 -0.61
CA ILE A 449 -9.39 -13.21 0.84
C ILE A 449 -8.76 -11.86 1.20
N ALA A 450 -7.56 -11.56 0.73
CA ALA A 450 -6.90 -10.28 0.97
C ALA A 450 -7.72 -9.08 0.48
N ILE A 451 -8.37 -9.19 -0.70
CA ILE A 451 -9.30 -8.17 -1.20
C ILE A 451 -10.47 -7.97 -0.24
N SER A 452 -11.08 -9.05 0.25
CA SER A 452 -12.21 -8.97 1.19
C SER A 452 -11.79 -8.32 2.53
N TYR A 453 -10.60 -8.65 3.04
CA TYR A 453 -10.02 -8.01 4.22
C TYR A 453 -9.82 -6.51 3.98
N HIS A 454 -9.20 -6.16 2.85
CA HIS A 454 -8.97 -4.77 2.49
C HIS A 454 -10.29 -4.01 2.39
N GLN A 455 -11.30 -4.53 1.70
CA GLN A 455 -12.61 -3.87 1.56
C GLN A 455 -13.32 -3.69 2.90
N ARG A 456 -13.23 -4.68 3.80
CA ARG A 456 -13.92 -4.67 5.10
C ARG A 456 -13.27 -3.72 6.11
N TYR A 457 -11.95 -3.64 6.11
CA TYR A 457 -11.18 -2.90 7.12
C TYR A 457 -10.55 -1.60 6.61
N SER A 458 -10.75 -1.25 5.34
CA SER A 458 -10.27 0.01 4.77
C SER A 458 -10.87 1.21 5.49
N CYS A 459 -10.00 2.07 6.02
CA CYS A 459 -10.37 3.39 6.50
C CYS A 459 -10.08 4.46 5.44
N LEU A 460 -10.97 5.46 5.33
CA LEU A 460 -10.76 6.61 4.45
C LEU A 460 -9.52 7.37 4.91
N ARG A 461 -8.49 7.41 4.06
CA ARG A 461 -7.26 8.14 4.35
C ARG A 461 -7.31 9.55 3.82
N SER A 462 -6.61 10.45 4.51
CA SER A 462 -6.32 11.75 3.93
C SER A 462 -5.55 11.56 2.64
N SER A 463 -6.00 12.22 1.59
CA SER A 463 -5.32 12.30 0.31
C SER A 463 -3.90 12.89 0.40
N ASP A 464 -3.55 13.52 1.52
CA ASP A 464 -2.18 13.99 1.82
C ASP A 464 -1.26 12.88 2.34
N THR A 465 -1.83 11.77 2.83
CA THR A 465 -1.13 10.59 3.37
C THR A 465 -1.22 9.36 2.46
N SER A 466 -1.96 9.44 1.35
CA SER A 466 -2.08 8.35 0.40
C SER A 466 -0.92 8.35 -0.61
N VAL A 467 -0.39 7.16 -0.87
CA VAL A 467 0.48 6.90 -2.02
C VAL A 467 -0.31 7.22 -3.28
N ARG A 468 0.33 7.93 -4.22
CA ARG A 468 -0.26 8.21 -5.52
C ARG A 468 0.41 7.31 -6.55
N ALA A 469 -0.37 6.66 -7.39
CA ALA A 469 0.12 5.77 -8.43
C ALA A 469 -0.50 6.12 -9.78
N PHE A 470 0.28 6.05 -10.85
CA PHE A 470 -0.14 6.35 -12.21
C PHE A 470 0.38 5.29 -13.18
N SER A 471 -0.43 4.95 -14.16
CA SER A 471 -0.03 4.11 -15.29
C SER A 471 -0.82 4.52 -16.53
N ASN A 472 -0.18 4.43 -17.69
CA ASN A 472 -0.82 4.55 -19.01
C ASN A 472 -0.34 3.44 -19.95
N HIS A 473 -0.22 2.22 -19.43
CA HIS A 473 0.18 1.04 -20.21
C HIS A 473 -0.85 0.61 -21.26
N THR A 474 -2.08 1.08 -21.12
CA THR A 474 -3.18 0.77 -22.04
C THR A 474 -2.99 1.45 -23.40
N VAL A 475 -2.06 2.41 -23.51
CA VAL A 475 -1.64 3.00 -24.79
C VAL A 475 -1.27 1.92 -25.82
N PHE A 476 -0.53 0.89 -25.40
CA PHE A 476 -0.12 -0.24 -26.25
C PHE A 476 -1.26 -1.18 -26.66
N SER A 477 -2.46 -1.00 -26.08
CA SER A 477 -3.68 -1.73 -26.44
C SER A 477 -4.70 -0.86 -27.18
N GLY A 478 -4.31 0.34 -27.61
CA GLY A 478 -5.20 1.32 -28.25
C GLY A 478 -6.18 2.01 -27.30
N LYS A 479 -6.00 1.85 -25.97
CA LYS A 479 -6.91 2.39 -24.94
C LYS A 479 -6.20 3.37 -24.01
N SER A 480 -5.40 4.29 -24.58
CA SER A 480 -4.68 5.32 -23.82
C SER A 480 -5.62 6.18 -22.95
N LEU A 481 -5.08 6.81 -21.92
CA LEU A 481 -5.80 7.78 -21.09
C LEU A 481 -6.40 8.89 -21.95
N ARG A 482 -7.65 9.27 -21.68
CA ARG A 482 -8.32 10.37 -22.42
C ARG A 482 -7.99 11.74 -21.84
N CYS A 483 -7.81 11.80 -20.51
CA CYS A 483 -7.54 13.05 -19.82
C CYS A 483 -6.71 12.81 -18.55
N LEU A 484 -5.94 13.82 -18.17
CA LEU A 484 -5.19 13.89 -16.93
C LEU A 484 -5.72 15.05 -16.10
N ARG A 485 -6.20 14.76 -14.89
CA ARG A 485 -6.69 15.79 -13.96
C ARG A 485 -5.53 16.38 -13.17
N HIS A 486 -5.46 17.70 -13.12
CA HIS A 486 -4.49 18.38 -12.28
C HIS A 486 -4.78 18.10 -10.80
N THR A 487 -3.72 18.01 -9.99
CA THR A 487 -3.82 17.60 -8.59
C THR A 487 -4.66 18.56 -7.73
N PHE A 488 -4.48 19.86 -7.93
CA PHE A 488 -5.01 20.91 -7.04
C PHE A 488 -5.87 21.95 -7.72
N LEU A 489 -5.84 21.98 -9.05
CA LEU A 489 -6.48 23.02 -9.84
C LEU A 489 -7.62 22.35 -10.58
N PRO A 490 -8.74 23.05 -10.81
CA PRO A 490 -9.85 22.55 -11.62
C PRO A 490 -9.44 22.61 -13.10
N VAL A 491 -8.37 21.90 -13.46
CA VAL A 491 -7.80 21.84 -14.79
C VAL A 491 -7.68 20.38 -15.20
N SER A 492 -8.05 20.09 -16.44
CA SER A 492 -7.90 18.78 -17.05
C SER A 492 -7.18 18.92 -18.38
N LEU A 493 -6.07 18.20 -18.52
CA LEU A 493 -5.35 18.07 -19.77
C LEU A 493 -6.00 16.95 -20.59
N THR A 494 -6.43 17.25 -21.80
CA THR A 494 -7.08 16.29 -22.70
C THR A 494 -6.04 15.75 -23.68
N LEU A 495 -5.86 14.43 -23.72
CA LEU A 495 -4.79 13.78 -24.50
C LEU A 495 -5.20 13.45 -25.93
N LEU A 496 -6.51 13.25 -26.15
CA LEU A 496 -7.09 12.98 -27.46
C LEU A 496 -8.07 14.10 -27.81
N PRO A 497 -8.16 14.53 -29.08
CA PRO A 497 -9.16 15.50 -29.49
C PRO A 497 -10.57 14.97 -29.16
N LEU A 498 -11.40 15.84 -28.56
CA LEU A 498 -12.82 15.57 -28.43
C LEU A 498 -13.45 15.71 -29.83
N THR A 499 -13.67 14.55 -30.47
CA THR A 499 -14.63 14.27 -31.55
C THR A 499 -14.22 14.44 -33.02
N HIS A 500 -14.58 13.40 -33.78
CA HIS A 500 -14.94 13.31 -35.21
C HIS A 500 -13.95 13.81 -36.27
N SER A 501 -13.03 12.93 -36.66
CA SER A 501 -12.97 12.42 -38.03
C SER A 501 -11.90 11.34 -38.10
N SER A 502 -12.33 10.16 -38.52
CA SER A 502 -11.49 9.06 -38.95
C SER A 502 -10.53 9.57 -40.02
N SER A 503 -9.20 9.41 -39.85
CA SER A 503 -8.30 8.84 -40.88
C SER A 503 -6.80 9.20 -40.79
N VAL A 504 -6.30 10.17 -40.00
CA VAL A 504 -4.93 10.70 -40.29
C VAL A 504 -3.85 10.51 -39.21
N LEU A 505 -4.11 10.00 -38.01
CA LEU A 505 -3.05 9.88 -36.97
C LEU A 505 -2.98 8.50 -36.29
N ALA A 506 -3.25 7.43 -37.03
CA ALA A 506 -3.16 6.05 -36.53
C ALA A 506 -1.84 5.34 -36.88
N GLN A 507 -0.81 6.07 -37.31
CA GLN A 507 0.52 5.54 -37.58
C GLN A 507 1.56 6.47 -36.95
N ASN A 508 1.85 6.22 -35.67
CA ASN A 508 3.15 6.42 -35.01
C ASN A 508 3.01 6.00 -33.54
#